data_AF-A0A3D5ZD57-F1
#
_entry.id   AF-A0A3D5ZD57-F1
#
_cell.length_a   1.000
_cell.length_b   1.000
_cell.length_c   1.000
_cell.angle_alpha   90.00
_cell.angle_beta   90.00
_cell.angle_gamma   90.00
#
_symmetry.space_group_name_H-M   'P 1'
#
loop_
_entity.id
_entity.type
_entity.pdbx_description
1 polymer ?
#
loop_
_entity_poly.entity_id
_entity_poly.type
_entity_poly.pdbx_seq_one_letter_code
_entity_poly.pdbx_strand_id
1 'polypeptide(L)'
;MAKNWWKIVGALLVIYATAFSFLRPLEPGIIQTDKTELVLGQNTFSVTGYNSHFVDYSSSLKGFLRVDSVRAIPITVLDIKDNVHAEFSVNVPADIDKTVMDLFLSNDRTGSMFLPAAFRIDQSKGNPAASAEYTNVAFSSGEEIPFEFPFQLRIFDTIRNLNFHVPMWFTMFVLMGLSLWYSIRYLNSDKIEYDLKAASSAKIALIFCSLGLITG
;
A
#
# COMPACT_ATOMS: atom_id res chain seq x y z
N MET A 1 39.81 -0.84 19.91
CA MET A 1 38.52 -0.92 19.20
C MET A 1 37.95 0.49 19.09
N ALA A 2 37.81 1.01 17.88
CA ALA A 2 37.84 2.45 17.60
C ALA A 2 36.69 3.25 18.25
N LYS A 3 37.03 4.37 18.92
CA LYS A 3 36.13 5.33 19.61
C LYS A 3 34.93 5.84 18.76
N ASN A 4 34.95 5.61 17.45
CA ASN A 4 33.95 6.06 16.48
C ASN A 4 33.14 4.94 15.82
N TRP A 5 33.24 3.70 16.28
CA TRP A 5 32.58 2.55 15.65
C TRP A 5 31.06 2.76 15.46
N TRP A 6 30.40 3.34 16.46
CA TRP A 6 28.96 3.61 16.43
C TRP A 6 28.57 4.65 15.37
N LYS A 7 29.45 5.62 15.07
CA LYS A 7 29.21 6.60 14.00
C LYS A 7 29.26 5.94 12.62
N ILE A 8 30.22 5.04 12.43
CA ILE A 8 30.38 4.27 11.19
C ILE A 8 29.17 3.36 11.01
N VAL A 9 28.78 2.62 12.06
CA VAL A 9 27.58 1.77 12.03
C VAL A 9 26.33 2.60 11.73
N GLY A 10 26.15 3.76 12.38
CA GLY A 10 25.04 4.66 12.10
C GLY A 10 24.98 5.10 10.65
N ALA A 11 26.11 5.51 10.06
CA ALA A 11 26.17 5.88 8.65
C ALA A 11 25.83 4.70 7.72
N LEU A 12 26.35 3.50 8.00
CA LEU A 12 26.04 2.29 7.24
C LEU A 12 24.55 1.92 7.30
N LEU A 13 23.91 2.06 8.47
CA LEU A 13 22.48 1.79 8.64
C LEU A 13 21.62 2.77 7.85
N VAL A 14 21.98 4.06 7.82
CA VAL A 14 21.25 5.05 6.99
C VAL A 14 21.41 4.74 5.51
N ILE A 15 22.62 4.40 5.05
CA ILE A 15 22.86 4.00 3.65
C ILE A 15 22.03 2.76 3.31
N TYR A 16 22.03 1.76 4.18
CA TYR A 16 21.24 0.54 4.02
C TYR A 16 19.75 0.85 3.94
N ALA A 17 19.19 1.61 4.89
CA ALA A 17 17.77 1.96 4.90
C ALA A 17 17.38 2.77 3.65
N THR A 18 18.27 3.66 3.19
CA THR A 18 18.06 4.43 1.97
C THR A 18 18.03 3.52 0.75
N ALA A 19 19.06 2.69 0.58
CA ALA A 19 19.14 1.75 -0.54
C ALA A 19 17.94 0.79 -0.54
N PHE A 20 17.58 0.22 0.61
CA PHE A 20 16.44 -0.67 0.74
C PHE A 20 15.12 0.03 0.33
N SER A 21 14.91 1.28 0.75
CA SER A 21 13.69 2.04 0.44
C SER A 21 13.53 2.35 -1.06
N PHE A 22 14.63 2.53 -1.80
CA PHE A 22 14.58 2.81 -3.25
C PHE A 22 14.64 1.55 -4.12
N LEU A 23 15.28 0.47 -3.65
CA LEU A 23 15.53 -0.72 -4.48
C LEU A 23 14.40 -1.76 -4.41
N ARG A 24 13.59 -1.77 -3.34
CA ARG A 24 12.53 -2.78 -3.19
C ARG A 24 11.29 -2.43 -4.00
N PRO A 25 10.68 -3.34 -4.76
CA PRO A 25 9.47 -3.03 -5.50
C PRO A 25 8.26 -2.84 -4.56
N LEU A 26 7.19 -2.25 -5.09
CA LEU A 26 5.87 -2.37 -4.45
C LEU A 26 5.29 -3.73 -4.81
N GLU A 27 4.48 -4.25 -3.89
CA GLU A 27 3.62 -5.39 -4.16
C GLU A 27 2.74 -5.10 -5.40
N PRO A 28 2.41 -6.14 -6.15
CA PRO A 28 1.48 -5.97 -7.25
C PRO A 28 0.08 -5.59 -6.79
N GLY A 29 -0.62 -4.84 -7.62
CA GLY A 29 -1.93 -4.32 -7.30
C GLY A 29 -2.78 -4.05 -8.53
N ILE A 30 -4.03 -3.65 -8.29
CA ILE A 30 -4.95 -3.23 -9.35
C ILE A 30 -5.07 -1.71 -9.28
N ILE A 31 -4.85 -1.02 -10.39
CA ILE A 31 -4.94 0.45 -10.47
C ILE A 31 -6.38 0.87 -10.76
N GLN A 32 -6.95 0.31 -11.82
CA GLN A 32 -8.25 0.72 -12.33
C GLN A 32 -8.86 -0.34 -13.25
N THR A 33 -10.15 -0.17 -13.51
CA THR A 33 -10.94 -0.91 -14.50
C THR A 33 -11.41 0.07 -15.58
N ASP A 34 -11.59 -0.40 -16.81
CA ASP A 34 -12.13 0.42 -17.92
C ASP A 34 -13.59 0.82 -17.68
N LYS A 35 -14.33 -0.03 -16.95
CA LYS A 35 -15.72 0.19 -16.54
C LYS A 35 -15.82 0.34 -15.04
N THR A 36 -16.65 1.27 -14.61
CA THR A 36 -17.03 1.46 -13.20
C THR A 36 -18.44 0.95 -12.91
N GLU A 37 -19.20 0.59 -13.94
CA GLU A 37 -20.58 0.12 -13.82
C GLU A 37 -20.78 -1.19 -14.57
N LEU A 38 -21.49 -2.13 -13.95
CA LEU A 38 -21.88 -3.41 -14.54
C LEU A 38 -23.41 -3.53 -14.51
N VAL A 39 -23.96 -4.20 -15.51
CA VAL A 39 -25.40 -4.50 -15.59
C VAL A 39 -25.68 -5.93 -15.15
N LEU A 40 -26.96 -6.30 -14.99
CA LEU A 40 -27.32 -7.70 -14.74
C LEU A 40 -27.01 -8.58 -15.97
N GLY A 41 -26.49 -9.79 -15.72
CA GLY A 41 -26.07 -10.74 -16.75
C GLY A 41 -24.59 -10.63 -17.12
N GLN A 42 -24.27 -10.95 -18.37
CA GLN A 42 -22.88 -11.04 -18.82
C GLN A 42 -22.26 -9.66 -19.08
N ASN A 43 -21.13 -9.39 -18.45
CA ASN A 43 -20.34 -8.18 -18.63
C ASN A 43 -18.89 -8.55 -18.93
N THR A 44 -18.25 -7.74 -19.76
CA THR A 44 -16.81 -7.81 -20.01
C THR A 44 -16.15 -6.50 -19.58
N PHE A 45 -14.96 -6.57 -19.02
CA PHE A 45 -14.19 -5.41 -18.59
C PHE A 45 -12.68 -5.70 -18.67
N SER A 46 -11.89 -4.64 -18.78
CA SER A 46 -10.44 -4.68 -18.78
C SER A 46 -9.89 -4.11 -17.47
N VAL A 47 -8.88 -4.78 -16.92
CA VAL A 47 -8.21 -4.38 -15.69
C VAL A 47 -6.81 -3.90 -16.02
N THR A 48 -6.42 -2.76 -15.45
CA THR A 48 -5.04 -2.27 -15.44
C THR A 48 -4.41 -2.56 -14.08
N GLY A 49 -3.41 -3.43 -14.06
CA GLY A 49 -2.61 -3.78 -12.89
C GLY A 49 -1.35 -2.93 -12.75
N TYR A 50 -0.72 -3.05 -11.59
CA TYR A 50 0.60 -2.50 -11.28
C TYR A 50 1.50 -3.67 -10.89
N ASN A 51 2.64 -3.84 -11.55
CA ASN A 51 3.59 -4.94 -11.28
C ASN A 51 2.92 -6.35 -11.26
N SER A 52 1.81 -6.54 -11.98
CA SER A 52 0.91 -7.69 -11.82
C SER A 52 1.35 -8.98 -12.52
N HIS A 53 2.24 -8.89 -13.51
CA HIS A 53 2.79 -10.03 -14.25
C HIS A 53 1.72 -11.03 -14.73
N PHE A 54 0.66 -10.53 -15.37
CA PHE A 54 -0.47 -11.37 -15.79
C PHE A 54 -0.10 -12.46 -16.80
N VAL A 55 0.86 -12.20 -17.71
CA VAL A 55 1.29 -13.20 -18.69
C VAL A 55 2.05 -14.34 -18.02
N ASP A 56 3.00 -13.98 -17.15
CA ASP A 56 3.88 -14.94 -16.47
C ASP A 56 3.11 -15.91 -15.56
N TYR A 57 1.97 -15.48 -15.00
CA TYR A 57 1.12 -16.26 -14.09
C TYR A 57 -0.29 -16.51 -14.61
N SER A 58 -0.45 -16.55 -15.93
CA SER A 58 -1.74 -16.73 -16.61
C SER A 58 -2.50 -18.00 -16.19
N SER A 59 -1.79 -19.11 -15.93
CA SER A 59 -2.41 -20.39 -15.55
C SER A 59 -2.99 -20.43 -14.13
N SER A 60 -2.50 -19.57 -13.22
CA SER A 60 -2.97 -19.50 -11.84
C SER A 60 -3.78 -18.24 -11.53
N LEU A 61 -3.98 -17.38 -12.53
CA LEU A 61 -4.78 -16.17 -12.40
C LEU A 61 -6.25 -16.51 -12.13
N LYS A 62 -6.74 -16.08 -10.98
CA LYS A 62 -8.14 -16.21 -10.55
C LYS A 62 -8.70 -14.84 -10.24
N GLY A 63 -9.98 -14.62 -10.53
CA GLY A 63 -10.66 -13.36 -10.24
C GLY A 63 -11.99 -13.60 -9.53
N PHE A 64 -12.33 -12.72 -8.61
CA PHE A 64 -13.55 -12.79 -7.82
C PHE A 64 -14.12 -11.39 -7.56
N LEU A 65 -15.44 -11.23 -7.70
CA LEU A 65 -16.15 -10.06 -7.18
C LEU A 65 -16.72 -10.39 -5.80
N ARG A 66 -16.35 -9.61 -4.80
CA ARG A 66 -16.83 -9.83 -3.44
C ARG A 66 -18.25 -9.28 -3.28
N VAL A 67 -19.16 -10.15 -2.87
CA VAL A 67 -20.53 -9.79 -2.49
C VAL A 67 -20.57 -9.50 -1.00
N ASP A 68 -20.14 -10.47 -0.18
CA ASP A 68 -20.13 -10.39 1.29
C ASP A 68 -18.80 -10.88 1.89
N SER A 69 -18.77 -11.16 3.19
CA SER A 69 -17.61 -11.70 3.90
C SER A 69 -17.22 -13.12 3.48
N VAL A 70 -18.11 -13.88 2.83
CA VAL A 70 -17.89 -15.29 2.45
C VAL A 70 -18.22 -15.57 0.99
N ARG A 71 -19.17 -14.84 0.41
CA ARG A 71 -19.68 -15.07 -0.96
C ARG A 71 -18.94 -14.21 -1.98
N ALA A 72 -18.51 -14.84 -3.07
CA ALA A 72 -17.88 -14.20 -4.21
C ALA A 72 -18.52 -14.67 -5.52
N ILE A 73 -18.54 -13.81 -6.54
CA ILE A 73 -18.87 -14.19 -7.92
C ILE A 73 -17.55 -14.45 -8.65
N PRO A 74 -17.32 -15.65 -9.19
CA PRO A 74 -16.11 -15.94 -9.94
C PRO A 74 -16.08 -15.16 -11.25
N ILE A 75 -14.88 -14.79 -11.66
CA ILE A 75 -14.63 -14.04 -12.89
C ILE A 75 -13.78 -14.92 -13.81
N THR A 76 -14.16 -14.98 -15.08
CA THR A 76 -13.46 -15.76 -16.10
C THR A 76 -12.48 -14.85 -16.83
N VAL A 77 -11.24 -15.31 -17.00
CA VAL A 77 -10.25 -14.63 -17.85
C VAL A 77 -10.64 -14.83 -19.32
N LEU A 78 -10.82 -13.74 -20.07
CA LEU A 78 -11.11 -13.78 -21.50
C LEU A 78 -9.83 -13.75 -22.33
N ASP A 79 -8.95 -12.80 -22.02
CA ASP A 79 -7.72 -12.57 -22.76
C ASP A 79 -6.69 -11.86 -21.86
N ILE A 80 -5.41 -12.09 -22.09
CA ILE A 80 -4.32 -11.41 -21.40
C ILE A 80 -3.48 -10.70 -22.46
N LYS A 81 -3.61 -9.38 -22.51
CA LYS A 81 -2.97 -8.57 -23.55
C LYS A 81 -1.48 -8.38 -23.28
N ASP A 82 -1.14 -8.10 -22.01
CA ASP A 82 0.24 -7.92 -21.57
C ASP A 82 0.36 -8.17 -20.05
N ASN A 83 1.53 -7.88 -19.47
CA ASN A 83 1.81 -8.13 -18.06
C ASN A 83 0.98 -7.28 -17.08
N VAL A 84 0.34 -6.21 -17.54
CA VAL A 84 -0.46 -5.28 -16.73
C VAL A 84 -1.90 -5.11 -17.22
N HIS A 85 -2.26 -5.59 -18.40
CA HIS A 85 -3.61 -5.54 -18.94
C HIS A 85 -4.19 -6.93 -19.17
N ALA A 86 -5.30 -7.22 -18.51
CA ALA A 86 -6.07 -8.44 -18.71
C ALA A 86 -7.56 -8.11 -18.88
N GLU A 87 -8.24 -8.90 -19.71
CA GLU A 87 -9.68 -8.83 -19.94
C GLU A 87 -10.39 -9.97 -19.25
N PHE A 88 -11.53 -9.63 -18.66
CA PHE A 88 -12.30 -10.51 -17.82
C PHE A 88 -13.78 -10.46 -18.19
N SER A 89 -14.46 -11.58 -18.00
CA SER A 89 -15.91 -11.71 -18.10
C SER A 89 -16.49 -12.10 -16.76
N VAL A 90 -17.56 -11.45 -16.36
CA VAL A 90 -18.33 -11.79 -15.18
C VAL A 90 -19.80 -11.90 -15.53
N ASN A 91 -20.48 -12.87 -14.91
CA ASN A 91 -21.92 -13.01 -15.02
C ASN A 91 -22.57 -12.56 -13.71
N VAL A 92 -23.25 -11.43 -13.74
CA VAL A 92 -23.82 -10.78 -12.56
C VAL A 92 -25.25 -11.30 -12.35
N PRO A 93 -25.55 -12.03 -11.26
CA PRO A 93 -26.88 -12.52 -10.97
C PRO A 93 -27.86 -11.41 -10.57
N ALA A 94 -29.17 -11.71 -10.62
CA ALA A 94 -30.24 -10.79 -10.24
C ALA A 94 -30.33 -10.57 -8.72
N ASP A 95 -29.97 -11.59 -7.95
CA ASP A 95 -30.16 -11.68 -6.50
C ASP A 95 -28.94 -11.12 -5.75
N ILE A 96 -28.66 -9.84 -5.95
CA ILE A 96 -27.52 -9.16 -5.34
C ILE A 96 -28.02 -8.08 -4.38
N ASP A 97 -27.68 -8.22 -3.10
CA ASP A 97 -28.04 -7.26 -2.05
C ASP A 97 -27.17 -5.99 -2.08
N LYS A 98 -25.96 -6.07 -2.66
CA LYS A 98 -24.97 -5.00 -2.66
C LYS A 98 -24.74 -4.39 -4.04
N THR A 99 -24.98 -3.10 -4.18
CA THR A 99 -24.80 -2.37 -5.45
C THR A 99 -23.35 -1.97 -5.72
N VAL A 100 -22.43 -2.13 -4.78
CA VAL A 100 -21.00 -1.81 -4.97
C VAL A 100 -20.16 -3.03 -4.65
N MET A 101 -19.41 -3.50 -5.64
CA MET A 101 -18.60 -4.71 -5.53
C MET A 101 -17.11 -4.38 -5.55
N ASP A 102 -16.37 -5.14 -4.76
CA ASP A 102 -14.92 -5.07 -4.72
C ASP A 102 -14.34 -6.14 -5.65
N LEU A 103 -13.27 -5.81 -6.36
CA LEU A 103 -12.58 -6.74 -7.26
C LEU A 103 -11.37 -7.33 -6.55
N PHE A 104 -11.28 -8.65 -6.58
CA PHE A 104 -10.11 -9.41 -6.16
C PHE A 104 -9.55 -10.17 -7.34
N LEU A 105 -8.24 -10.08 -7.54
CA LEU A 105 -7.50 -10.93 -8.45
C LEU A 105 -6.42 -11.66 -7.66
N SER A 106 -6.15 -12.92 -7.96
CA SER A 106 -5.07 -13.66 -7.31
C SER A 106 -4.27 -14.50 -8.28
N ASN A 107 -2.99 -14.70 -7.97
CA ASN A 107 -2.09 -15.61 -8.67
C ASN A 107 -1.06 -16.20 -7.69
N ASP A 108 -0.27 -17.17 -8.13
CA ASP A 108 0.68 -17.89 -7.24
C ASP A 108 1.86 -17.01 -6.76
N ARG A 109 2.18 -15.90 -7.43
CA ARG A 109 3.26 -15.00 -7.02
C ARG A 109 2.83 -14.00 -5.95
N THR A 110 1.62 -13.50 -6.10
CA THR A 110 1.18 -12.27 -5.46
C THR A 110 0.25 -12.51 -4.28
N GLY A 111 -0.35 -13.70 -4.19
CA GLY A 111 -1.52 -13.87 -3.36
C GLY A 111 -2.69 -13.08 -3.96
N SER A 112 -3.37 -12.24 -3.17
CA SER A 112 -4.56 -11.50 -3.59
C SER A 112 -4.31 -9.99 -3.76
N MET A 113 -4.57 -9.49 -4.95
CA MET A 113 -4.67 -8.07 -5.30
C MET A 113 -6.11 -7.60 -5.10
N PHE A 114 -6.27 -6.39 -4.57
CA PHE A 114 -7.55 -5.84 -4.17
C PHE A 114 -7.80 -4.45 -4.77
N LEU A 115 -8.97 -4.27 -5.39
CA LEU A 115 -9.51 -2.97 -5.78
C LEU A 115 -10.84 -2.73 -5.06
N PRO A 116 -10.87 -1.81 -4.07
CA PRO A 116 -12.11 -1.46 -3.37
C PRO A 116 -13.08 -0.72 -4.30
N ALA A 117 -14.37 -1.00 -4.16
CA ALA A 117 -15.44 -0.31 -4.88
C ALA A 117 -15.23 -0.24 -6.40
N ALA A 118 -14.69 -1.32 -6.99
CA ALA A 118 -14.36 -1.40 -8.41
C ALA A 118 -15.57 -1.18 -9.32
N PHE A 119 -16.73 -1.73 -8.93
CA PHE A 119 -17.93 -1.70 -9.77
C PHE A 119 -19.18 -1.31 -9.00
N ARG A 120 -20.02 -0.49 -9.64
CA ARG A 120 -21.40 -0.22 -9.25
C ARG A 120 -22.36 -1.02 -10.14
N ILE A 121 -23.31 -1.72 -9.54
CA ILE A 121 -24.25 -2.58 -10.25
C ILE A 121 -25.53 -1.81 -10.53
N ASP A 122 -25.84 -1.64 -11.81
CA ASP A 122 -27.11 -1.07 -12.26
C ASP A 122 -28.15 -2.20 -12.37
N GLN A 123 -28.94 -2.36 -11.31
CA GLN A 123 -30.01 -3.35 -11.23
C GLN A 123 -31.22 -3.03 -12.13
N SER A 124 -31.29 -1.83 -12.71
CA SER A 124 -32.37 -1.43 -13.61
C SER A 124 -32.15 -1.86 -15.07
N LYS A 125 -30.95 -2.37 -15.39
CA LYS A 125 -30.53 -2.71 -16.76
C LYS A 125 -29.92 -4.10 -16.83
N GLY A 126 -29.95 -4.67 -18.03
CA GLY A 126 -29.39 -5.99 -18.32
C GLY A 126 -30.44 -7.10 -18.24
N ASN A 127 -30.04 -8.31 -18.62
CA ASN A 127 -30.89 -9.49 -18.54
C ASN A 127 -30.39 -10.36 -17.39
N PRO A 128 -31.18 -10.58 -16.33
CA PRO A 128 -30.74 -11.34 -15.17
C PRO A 128 -30.24 -12.75 -15.55
N ALA A 129 -29.07 -13.12 -15.02
CA ALA A 129 -28.57 -14.47 -15.17
C ALA A 129 -29.54 -15.48 -14.55
N ALA A 130 -29.77 -16.62 -15.24
CA ALA A 130 -30.75 -17.63 -14.84
C ALA A 130 -30.42 -18.34 -13.50
N SER A 131 -29.17 -18.26 -13.04
CA SER A 131 -28.74 -18.76 -11.73
C SER A 131 -27.51 -18.01 -11.23
N ALA A 132 -27.42 -17.81 -9.92
CA ALA A 132 -26.26 -17.22 -9.29
C ALA A 132 -25.20 -18.27 -8.98
N GLU A 133 -24.06 -18.22 -9.67
CA GLU A 133 -22.89 -19.01 -9.29
C GLU A 133 -22.10 -18.23 -8.25
N TYR A 134 -22.39 -18.50 -6.98
CA TYR A 134 -21.60 -18.01 -5.87
C TYR A 134 -20.55 -19.04 -5.46
N THR A 135 -19.30 -18.61 -5.34
CA THR A 135 -18.24 -19.40 -4.71
C THR A 135 -17.99 -18.85 -3.31
N ASN A 136 -17.82 -19.76 -2.35
CA ASN A 136 -17.39 -19.39 -1.01
C ASN A 136 -15.87 -19.21 -1.02
N VAL A 137 -15.42 -17.98 -0.78
CA VAL A 137 -13.99 -17.63 -0.74
C VAL A 137 -13.69 -17.04 0.63
N ALA A 138 -12.67 -17.58 1.30
CA ALA A 138 -12.11 -16.92 2.47
C ALA A 138 -11.27 -15.73 1.98
N PHE A 139 -11.83 -14.53 2.07
CA PHE A 139 -11.10 -13.31 1.75
C PHE A 139 -10.14 -12.97 2.90
N SER A 140 -8.93 -13.54 2.88
CA SER A 140 -7.84 -13.03 3.71
C SER A 140 -7.19 -11.83 3.00
N SER A 141 -6.59 -10.93 3.79
CA SER A 141 -5.53 -10.05 3.28
C SER A 141 -4.54 -10.93 2.52
N GLY A 142 -4.08 -10.46 1.34
CA GLY A 142 -3.15 -11.20 0.50
C GLY A 142 -1.96 -11.75 1.27
N GLU A 143 -1.38 -12.81 0.75
CA GLU A 143 -0.14 -13.35 1.28
C GLU A 143 0.93 -12.25 1.16
N GLU A 144 1.35 -11.68 2.29
CA GLU A 144 2.32 -10.59 2.31
C GLU A 144 3.61 -11.05 1.64
N ILE A 145 4.07 -10.33 0.62
CA ILE A 145 5.31 -10.67 -0.06
C ILE A 145 6.46 -10.15 0.81
N PRO A 146 7.36 -11.03 1.31
CA PRO A 146 8.41 -10.59 2.21
C PRO A 146 9.28 -9.51 1.57
N PHE A 147 9.45 -8.39 2.27
CA PHE A 147 10.32 -7.27 1.89
C PHE A 147 9.87 -6.46 0.65
N GLU A 148 8.60 -6.54 0.27
CA GLU A 148 7.97 -5.59 -0.66
C GLU A 148 7.12 -4.56 0.10
N PHE A 149 6.91 -3.39 -0.50
CA PHE A 149 6.02 -2.39 0.09
C PHE A 149 4.57 -2.69 -0.25
N PRO A 150 3.64 -2.59 0.71
CA PRO A 150 2.23 -2.86 0.44
C PRO A 150 1.70 -1.86 -0.60
N PHE A 151 0.98 -2.39 -1.59
CA PHE A 151 0.40 -1.55 -2.62
C PHE A 151 -0.75 -0.72 -2.05
N GLN A 152 -0.69 0.60 -2.22
CA GLN A 152 -1.77 1.50 -1.82
C GLN A 152 -2.13 2.46 -2.95
N LEU A 153 -3.38 2.40 -3.40
CA LEU A 153 -3.93 3.15 -4.53
C LEU A 153 -3.79 4.67 -4.44
N ARG A 154 -3.67 5.22 -3.23
CA ARG A 154 -3.61 6.67 -3.03
C ARG A 154 -2.18 7.23 -3.08
N ILE A 155 -1.19 6.40 -2.77
CA ILE A 155 0.20 6.86 -2.55
C ILE A 155 1.22 6.10 -3.39
N PHE A 156 0.89 4.97 -4.02
CA PHE A 156 1.77 4.21 -4.91
C PHE A 156 3.22 4.18 -4.40
N ASP A 157 4.18 4.67 -5.18
CA ASP A 157 5.60 4.71 -4.82
C ASP A 157 5.96 5.75 -3.75
N THR A 158 5.12 6.75 -3.48
CA THR A 158 5.42 7.73 -2.43
C THR A 158 5.34 7.14 -1.03
N ILE A 159 4.79 5.92 -0.86
CA ILE A 159 4.86 5.18 0.41
C ILE A 159 6.30 4.97 0.88
N ARG A 160 7.28 4.94 -0.04
CA ARG A 160 8.71 4.83 0.27
C ARG A 160 9.21 6.00 1.13
N ASN A 161 8.58 7.18 1.01
CA ASN A 161 8.92 8.34 1.83
C ASN A 161 8.61 8.11 3.31
N LEU A 162 7.71 7.20 3.65
CA LEU A 162 7.33 6.89 5.03
C LEU A 162 8.54 6.42 5.86
N ASN A 163 9.45 5.65 5.25
CA ASN A 163 10.68 5.18 5.88
C ASN A 163 11.65 6.30 6.25
N PHE A 164 11.53 7.46 5.63
CA PHE A 164 12.33 8.63 5.94
C PHE A 164 11.57 9.58 6.86
N HIS A 165 10.30 9.85 6.54
CA HIS A 165 9.45 10.78 7.27
C HIS A 165 9.30 10.41 8.75
N VAL A 166 8.94 9.16 9.04
CA VAL A 166 8.63 8.72 10.41
C VAL A 166 9.87 8.78 11.33
N PRO A 167 11.04 8.21 10.95
CA PRO A 167 12.24 8.32 11.79
C PRO A 167 12.75 9.76 11.96
N MET A 168 12.56 10.63 10.95
CA MET A 168 12.93 12.04 11.07
C MET A 168 12.08 12.77 12.13
N TRP A 169 10.78 12.49 12.20
CA TRP A 169 9.93 13.01 13.28
C TRP A 169 10.36 12.52 14.66
N PHE A 170 10.62 11.22 14.81
CA PHE A 170 11.13 10.69 16.08
C PHE A 170 12.45 11.34 16.50
N THR A 171 13.37 11.56 15.56
CA THR A 171 14.63 12.26 15.80
C THR A 171 14.39 13.70 16.27
N MET A 172 13.48 14.41 15.61
CA MET A 172 13.08 15.77 15.99
C MET A 172 12.49 15.82 17.40
N PHE A 173 11.55 14.92 17.73
CA PHE A 173 10.95 14.87 19.07
C PHE A 173 11.98 14.58 20.16
N VAL A 174 12.89 13.64 19.94
CA VAL A 174 13.96 13.32 20.91
C VAL A 174 14.90 14.51 21.10
N LEU A 175 15.35 15.16 20.02
CA LEU A 175 16.25 16.31 20.12
C LEU A 175 15.57 17.52 20.76
N MET A 176 14.29 17.74 20.49
CA MET A 176 13.51 18.81 21.13
C MET A 176 13.29 18.50 22.62
N GLY A 177 13.01 17.25 22.98
CA GLY A 177 12.93 16.80 24.37
C GLY A 177 14.25 16.98 25.12
N LEU A 178 15.39 16.65 24.48
CA LEU A 178 16.72 16.92 25.02
C LEU A 178 16.99 18.41 25.19
N SER A 179 16.55 19.24 24.23
CA SER A 179 16.64 20.69 24.34
C SER A 179 15.92 21.18 25.59
N LEU A 180 14.66 20.79 25.77
CA LEU A 180 13.87 21.15 26.95
C LEU A 180 14.54 20.67 28.25
N TRP A 181 15.01 19.43 28.27
CA TRP A 181 15.67 18.86 29.45
C TRP A 181 16.94 19.65 29.83
N TYR A 182 17.77 20.01 28.86
CA TYR A 182 18.96 20.81 29.11
C TYR A 182 18.62 22.26 29.49
N SER A 183 17.57 22.85 28.94
CA SER A 183 17.08 24.16 29.38
C SER A 183 16.66 24.14 30.85
N ILE A 184 15.95 23.12 31.31
CA ILE A 184 15.58 22.97 32.74
C ILE A 184 16.83 22.81 33.61
N ARG A 185 17.81 22.00 33.16
CA ARG A 185 19.09 21.82 33.87
C ARG A 185 19.90 23.11 33.95
N TYR A 186 19.90 23.91 32.89
CA TYR A 186 20.55 25.21 32.86
C TYR A 186 19.95 26.15 33.91
N LEU A 187 18.62 26.31 33.93
CA LEU A 187 17.92 27.14 34.92
C LEU A 187 18.21 26.73 36.37
N ASN A 188 18.41 25.43 36.62
CA ASN A 188 18.71 24.91 37.96
C ASN A 188 20.19 24.98 38.36
N SER A 189 21.13 25.15 37.43
CA SER A 189 22.57 25.04 37.72
C SER A 189 23.44 26.18 37.21
N ASP A 190 22.89 27.06 36.37
CA ASP A 190 23.54 28.22 35.76
C ASP A 190 24.82 27.89 34.96
N LYS A 191 24.96 26.63 34.53
CA LYS A 191 26.13 26.18 33.75
C LYS A 191 25.89 26.38 32.26
N ILE A 192 26.66 27.29 31.65
CA ILE A 192 26.60 27.61 30.22
C ILE A 192 26.68 26.39 29.29
N GLU A 193 27.36 25.31 29.71
CA GLU A 193 27.41 24.06 28.95
C GLU A 193 26.02 23.47 28.65
N TYR A 194 25.07 23.61 29.57
CA TYR A 194 23.70 23.10 29.37
C TYR A 194 22.92 23.99 28.41
N ASP A 195 23.13 25.30 28.43
CA ASP A 195 22.55 26.22 27.46
C ASP A 195 23.05 25.92 26.03
N LEU A 196 24.36 25.73 25.87
CA LEU A 196 24.95 25.34 24.58
C LEU A 196 24.40 24.01 24.04
N LYS A 197 24.20 23.02 24.93
CA LYS A 197 23.60 21.72 24.56
C LYS A 197 22.13 21.86 24.18
N ALA A 198 21.36 22.67 24.90
CA ALA A 198 19.97 22.95 24.57
C ALA A 198 19.85 23.61 23.20
N ALA A 199 20.55 24.73 22.99
CA ALA A 199 20.54 25.48 21.73
C ALA A 199 21.00 24.63 20.53
N SER A 200 22.05 23.81 20.70
CA SER A 200 22.52 22.92 19.64
C SER A 200 21.49 21.84 19.31
N SER A 201 20.84 21.25 20.31
CA SER A 201 19.80 20.23 20.12
C SER A 201 18.59 20.80 19.39
N ALA A 202 18.13 22.00 19.78
CA ALA A 202 17.02 22.70 19.11
C ALA A 202 17.33 23.01 17.64
N LYS A 203 18.53 23.51 17.33
CA LYS A 203 18.94 23.81 15.95
C LYS A 203 18.88 22.57 15.05
N ILE A 204 19.42 21.44 15.52
CA ILE A 204 19.37 20.20 14.74
C ILE A 204 17.93 19.65 14.67
N ALA A 205 17.14 19.76 15.74
CA ALA A 205 15.73 19.39 15.73
C ALA A 205 14.93 20.15 14.65
N LEU A 206 15.19 21.44 14.46
CA LEU A 206 14.55 22.26 13.42
C LEU A 206 14.92 21.82 12.00
N ILE A 207 16.15 21.33 11.79
CA ILE A 207 16.55 20.73 10.50
C ILE A 207 15.71 19.47 10.25
N PHE A 208 15.62 18.56 11.21
CA PHE A 208 14.79 17.34 11.08
C PHE A 208 13.30 17.65 10.94
N CYS A 209 12.80 18.70 11.60
CA CYS A 209 11.42 19.18 11.43
C CYS A 209 11.18 19.62 9.98
N SER A 210 12.09 20.43 9.43
CA SER A 210 11.98 20.93 8.06
C SER A 210 12.01 19.78 7.05
N LEU A 211 12.92 18.81 7.23
CA LEU A 211 12.98 17.62 6.39
C LEU A 211 11.72 16.76 6.54
N GLY A 212 11.21 16.60 7.76
CA GLY A 212 9.95 15.88 8.02
C GLY A 212 8.76 16.52 7.30
N LEU A 213 8.66 17.85 7.27
CA LEU A 213 7.61 18.55 6.52
C LEU A 213 7.74 18.40 5.00
N ILE A 214 8.97 18.29 4.48
CA ILE A 214 9.20 18.10 3.03
C ILE A 214 8.83 16.68 2.59
N THR A 215 9.06 15.67 3.45
CA THR A 215 8.85 14.27 3.08
C THR A 215 7.48 13.70 3.42
N GLY A 216 6.61 14.46 4.10
CA GLY A 216 5.25 14.04 4.49
C GLY A 216 4.19 14.61 3.56
#